data_AF-A0A7X7L741-F1
#
_entry.id   AF-A0A7X7L741-F1
#
_cell.length_a   1.000
_cell.length_b   1.000
_cell.length_c   1.000
_cell.angle_alpha   90.00
_cell.angle_beta   90.00
_cell.angle_gamma   90.00
#
_symmetry.space_group_name_H-M   'P 1'
#
loop_
_entity.id
_entity.type
_entity.pdbx_description
1 polymer ?
#
loop_
_entity_poly.entity_id
_entity_poly.type
_entity_poly.pdbx_seq_one_letter_code
_entity_poly.pdbx_strand_id
1 'polypeptide(L)'
;MKSHYKDIVKGNESAIEHYLKSFNYEEKVMYGAYGYPDYANNSVPIETIASGYYCADSIYHNDFRLIYLMNCMIDYLYTAHRPDFTVDNRESDYCCPPILVSIYLSRAYRIMEKYAQTEEQIALKDRLREYLEFPAKGISNGGIITPNHRWMGSSSALILYSIVKNKGLTDFAYGYLKEGVDIDEFGEYTERS
;
A
#
# COMPACT_ATOMS: atom_id res chain seq x y z
N MET A 1 21.87 11.30 -3.88
CA MET A 1 21.09 10.14 -4.37
C MET A 1 21.98 8.99 -4.85
N LYS A 2 22.92 9.20 -5.78
CA LYS A 2 23.81 8.13 -6.29
C LYS A 2 24.65 7.42 -5.21
N SER A 3 25.10 8.14 -4.18
CA SER A 3 25.89 7.59 -3.07
C SER A 3 25.15 6.55 -2.24
N HIS A 4 23.83 6.68 -2.08
CA HIS A 4 23.01 5.81 -1.22
C HIS A 4 22.22 4.76 -2.00
N TYR A 5 22.24 4.81 -3.33
CA TYR A 5 21.43 3.92 -4.16
C TYR A 5 21.70 2.44 -3.87
N LYS A 6 22.97 2.06 -3.77
CA LYS A 6 23.35 0.67 -3.45
C LYS A 6 22.92 0.25 -2.04
N ASP A 7 22.92 1.17 -1.09
CA ASP A 7 22.45 0.90 0.27
C ASP A 7 20.93 0.71 0.30
N ILE A 8 20.19 1.47 -0.51
CA ILE A 8 18.74 1.31 -0.69
C ILE A 8 18.41 -0.05 -1.31
N VAL A 9 19.14 -0.47 -2.35
CA VAL A 9 18.95 -1.81 -2.96
C VAL A 9 19.20 -2.90 -1.93
N LYS A 10 20.31 -2.86 -1.19
CA LYS A 10 20.62 -3.84 -0.13
C LYS A 10 19.59 -3.85 1.00
N GLY A 11 19.09 -2.66 1.38
CA GLY A 11 18.01 -2.53 2.37
C GLY A 11 16.72 -3.20 1.90
N ASN A 12 16.36 -3.00 0.62
CA ASN A 12 15.21 -3.65 -0.01
C ASN A 12 15.39 -5.18 -0.06
N GLU A 13 16.57 -5.67 -0.44
CA GLU A 13 16.90 -7.11 -0.45
C GLU A 13 16.76 -7.72 0.94
N SER A 14 17.23 -7.03 1.98
CA SER A 14 17.12 -7.49 3.37
C SER A 14 15.65 -7.60 3.83
N ALA A 15 14.80 -6.68 3.39
CA ALA A 15 13.36 -6.74 3.66
C ALA A 15 12.68 -7.90 2.90
N ILE A 16 13.06 -8.13 1.63
CA ILE A 16 12.56 -9.27 0.85
C ILE A 16 12.98 -10.60 1.48
N GLU A 17 14.22 -10.72 1.94
CA GLU A 17 14.68 -11.90 2.68
C GLU A 17 13.82 -12.17 3.92
N HIS A 18 13.47 -11.11 4.67
CA HIS A 18 12.58 -11.24 5.81
C HIS A 18 11.20 -11.74 5.40
N TYR A 19 10.59 -11.16 4.35
CA TYR A 19 9.27 -11.59 3.88
C TYR A 19 9.28 -13.04 3.37
N LEU A 20 10.30 -13.46 2.63
CA LEU A 20 10.43 -14.86 2.18
C LEU A 20 10.54 -15.84 3.36
N LYS A 21 11.20 -15.45 4.45
CA LYS A 21 11.34 -16.28 5.66
C LYS A 21 10.06 -16.29 6.50
N SER A 22 9.34 -15.18 6.55
CA SER A 22 8.16 -14.99 7.40
C SER A 22 6.83 -15.36 6.73
N PHE A 23 6.80 -15.55 5.42
CA PHE A 23 5.59 -15.94 4.68
C PHE A 23 5.16 -17.37 5.03
N ASN A 24 3.90 -17.56 5.41
CA ASN A 24 3.33 -18.89 5.61
C ASN A 24 2.86 -19.46 4.27
N TYR A 25 3.59 -20.43 3.73
CA TYR A 25 3.31 -21.04 2.43
C TYR A 25 2.10 -22.01 2.42
N GLU A 26 1.74 -22.57 3.57
CA GLU A 26 0.59 -23.47 3.68
C GLU A 26 -0.71 -22.66 3.62
N GLU A 27 -0.76 -21.57 4.38
CA GLU A 27 -1.93 -20.69 4.47
C GLU A 27 -1.92 -19.55 3.45
N LYS A 28 -0.78 -19.31 2.80
CA LYS A 28 -0.57 -18.29 1.76
C LYS A 28 -0.76 -16.86 2.27
N VAL A 29 -0.31 -16.57 3.48
CA VAL A 29 -0.47 -15.27 4.14
C VAL A 29 0.79 -14.86 4.91
N MET A 30 0.93 -13.56 5.15
CA MET A 30 1.83 -12.99 6.14
C MET A 30 1.13 -12.86 7.49
N TYR A 31 1.83 -13.24 8.55
CA TYR A 31 1.40 -13.07 9.93
C TYR A 31 2.00 -11.78 10.52
N GLY A 32 1.19 -11.04 11.27
CA GLY A 32 1.68 -9.93 12.08
C GLY A 32 2.32 -10.39 13.39
N ALA A 33 2.87 -9.44 14.15
CA ALA A 33 3.54 -9.69 15.44
C ALA A 33 2.62 -10.34 16.50
N TYR A 34 1.30 -10.23 16.31
CA TYR A 34 0.27 -10.71 17.22
C TYR A 34 -0.24 -12.13 16.90
N GLY A 35 0.36 -12.80 15.91
CA GLY A 35 0.08 -14.21 15.63
C GLY A 35 -1.18 -14.46 14.80
N TYR A 36 -1.65 -13.47 14.05
CA TYR A 36 -2.69 -13.64 13.03
C TYR A 36 -2.36 -12.82 11.77
N PRO A 37 -2.93 -13.16 10.60
CA PRO A 37 -2.76 -12.36 9.41
C PRO A 37 -3.64 -11.10 9.48
N ASP A 38 -3.08 -9.96 9.09
CA ASP A 38 -3.77 -8.68 9.01
C ASP A 38 -3.53 -7.96 7.67
N TYR A 39 -4.36 -6.94 7.42
CA TYR A 39 -4.35 -6.20 6.17
C TYR A 39 -3.02 -5.52 5.87
N ALA A 40 -2.38 -4.90 6.87
CA ALA A 40 -1.15 -4.13 6.67
C ALA A 40 0.04 -5.05 6.34
N ASN A 41 0.19 -6.15 7.08
CA ASN A 41 1.26 -7.13 6.85
C ASN A 41 1.14 -7.86 5.51
N ASN A 42 -0.04 -7.88 4.89
CA ASN A 42 -0.26 -8.46 3.56
C ASN A 42 -0.35 -7.43 2.43
N SER A 43 -0.19 -6.13 2.70
CA SER A 43 -0.30 -5.06 1.68
C SER A 43 0.98 -4.25 1.54
N VAL A 44 1.57 -3.82 2.66
CA VAL A 44 2.80 -3.02 2.68
C VAL A 44 3.98 -3.73 1.98
N PRO A 45 4.21 -5.05 2.18
CA PRO A 45 5.32 -5.74 1.52
C PRO A 45 5.27 -5.72 0.00
N ILE A 46 4.09 -5.56 -0.62
CA ILE A 46 3.92 -5.63 -2.07
C ILE A 46 4.77 -4.55 -2.77
N GLU A 47 4.89 -3.34 -2.22
CA GLU A 47 5.76 -2.29 -2.79
C GLU A 47 7.23 -2.71 -2.76
N THR A 48 7.70 -3.17 -1.61
CA THR A 48 9.09 -3.61 -1.40
C THR A 48 9.43 -4.77 -2.34
N ILE A 49 8.54 -5.76 -2.44
CA ILE A 49 8.71 -6.94 -3.28
C ILE A 49 8.68 -6.56 -4.76
N ALA A 50 7.74 -5.72 -5.19
CA ALA A 50 7.69 -5.23 -6.56
C ALA A 50 8.98 -4.47 -6.93
N SER A 51 9.47 -3.60 -6.04
CA SER A 51 10.72 -2.87 -6.25
C SER A 51 11.90 -3.82 -6.47
N GLY A 52 12.07 -4.84 -5.63
CA GLY A 52 13.18 -5.79 -5.77
C GLY A 52 13.04 -6.71 -6.98
N TYR A 53 11.82 -7.07 -7.38
CA TYR A 53 11.57 -7.88 -8.57
C TYR A 53 11.93 -7.12 -9.87
N TYR A 54 11.56 -5.84 -9.98
CA TYR A 54 11.80 -5.04 -11.19
C TYR A 54 13.14 -4.28 -11.20
N CYS A 55 13.88 -4.23 -10.08
CA CYS A 55 15.17 -3.56 -10.02
C CYS A 55 16.29 -4.47 -10.57
N ALA A 56 16.91 -4.07 -11.68
CA ALA A 56 17.98 -4.85 -12.32
C ALA A 56 19.25 -5.06 -11.46
N ASP A 57 19.49 -4.19 -10.47
CA ASP A 57 20.63 -4.28 -9.55
C ASP A 57 20.34 -5.15 -8.31
N SER A 58 19.09 -5.59 -8.13
CA SER A 58 18.67 -6.45 -7.01
C SER A 58 18.98 -7.91 -7.32
N ILE A 59 19.42 -8.68 -6.32
CA ILE A 59 19.58 -10.13 -6.42
C ILE A 59 18.25 -10.87 -6.67
N TYR A 60 17.12 -10.20 -6.40
CA TYR A 60 15.78 -10.72 -6.63
C TYR A 60 15.17 -10.31 -7.97
N HIS A 61 15.96 -9.69 -8.85
CA HIS A 61 15.47 -9.28 -10.16
C HIS A 61 14.90 -10.46 -10.94
N ASN A 62 13.64 -10.34 -11.39
CA ASN A 62 12.89 -11.39 -12.09
C ASN A 62 12.71 -12.72 -11.32
N ASP A 63 12.85 -12.72 -9.99
CA ASP A 63 12.61 -13.91 -9.19
C ASP A 63 11.10 -14.22 -9.09
N PHE A 64 10.65 -15.27 -9.78
CA PHE A 64 9.24 -15.66 -9.84
C PHE A 64 8.62 -16.01 -8.48
N ARG A 65 9.42 -16.33 -7.46
CA ARG A 65 8.91 -16.49 -6.08
C ARG A 65 8.19 -15.23 -5.60
N LEU A 66 8.65 -14.05 -6.04
CA LEU A 66 8.07 -12.77 -5.67
C LEU A 66 6.72 -12.50 -6.35
N ILE A 67 6.54 -12.94 -7.61
CA ILE A 67 5.22 -12.91 -8.27
C ILE A 67 4.22 -13.77 -7.51
N TYR A 68 4.64 -14.96 -7.09
CA TYR A 68 3.79 -15.85 -6.30
C TYR A 68 3.37 -15.20 -4.97
N LEU A 69 4.31 -14.66 -4.20
CA LEU A 69 4.03 -13.97 -2.94
C LEU A 69 3.04 -12.81 -3.13
N MET A 70 3.26 -11.94 -4.11
CA MET A 70 2.37 -10.80 -4.36
C MET A 70 0.95 -11.24 -4.75
N ASN A 71 0.80 -12.32 -5.52
CA ASN A 71 -0.53 -12.87 -5.82
C ASN A 71 -1.25 -13.38 -4.58
N CYS A 72 -0.57 -14.15 -3.72
CA CYS A 72 -1.15 -14.65 -2.47
C CYS A 72 -1.54 -13.51 -1.52
N MET A 73 -0.68 -12.49 -1.41
CA MET A 73 -0.97 -11.28 -0.65
C MET A 73 -2.24 -10.59 -1.17
N ILE A 74 -2.36 -10.37 -2.49
CA ILE A 74 -3.56 -9.79 -3.10
C ILE A 74 -4.81 -10.65 -2.83
N ASP A 75 -4.71 -11.99 -2.93
CA ASP A 75 -5.82 -12.89 -2.61
C ASP A 75 -6.30 -12.71 -1.17
N TYR A 76 -5.38 -12.62 -0.21
CA TYR A 76 -5.73 -12.33 1.18
C TYR A 76 -6.42 -10.97 1.32
N LEU A 77 -5.91 -9.93 0.65
CA LEU A 77 -6.46 -8.58 0.76
C LEU A 77 -7.95 -8.52 0.34
N TYR A 78 -8.38 -9.31 -0.64
CA TYR A 78 -9.81 -9.41 -1.00
C TYR A 78 -10.68 -9.98 0.14
N THR A 79 -10.12 -10.85 0.98
CA THR A 79 -10.85 -11.48 2.11
C THR A 79 -10.92 -10.60 3.36
N ALA A 80 -10.04 -9.60 3.47
CA ALA A 80 -9.87 -8.78 4.66
C ALA A 80 -10.83 -7.57 4.73
N HIS A 81 -11.59 -7.29 3.67
CA HIS A 81 -12.57 -6.20 3.65
C HIS A 81 -13.87 -6.56 4.35
N ARG A 82 -14.40 -5.59 5.09
CA ARG A 82 -15.79 -5.58 5.60
C ARG A 82 -16.78 -5.28 4.46
N PRO A 83 -18.10 -5.49 4.68
CA PRO A 83 -19.11 -5.21 3.67
C PRO A 83 -19.11 -3.77 3.11
N ASP A 84 -18.62 -2.80 3.89
CA ASP A 84 -18.51 -1.38 3.53
C ASP A 84 -17.13 -0.99 2.94
N PHE A 85 -16.29 -2.00 2.64
CA PHE A 85 -14.93 -1.88 2.11
C PHE A 85 -13.89 -1.32 3.10
N THR A 86 -14.26 -1.11 4.36
CA THR A 86 -13.28 -0.85 5.43
C THR A 86 -12.56 -2.13 5.83
N VAL A 87 -11.51 -2.01 6.64
CA VAL A 87 -10.70 -3.13 7.13
C VAL A 87 -10.53 -3.03 8.64
N ASP A 88 -10.19 -4.15 9.28
CA ASP A 88 -9.89 -4.20 10.71
C ASP A 88 -8.41 -4.48 10.94
N ASN A 89 -7.80 -3.68 11.81
CA ASN A 89 -6.55 -3.96 12.52
C ASN A 89 -6.92 -4.29 13.96
N ARG A 90 -6.88 -5.58 14.33
CA ARG A 90 -7.55 -6.08 15.54
C ARG A 90 -6.94 -5.59 16.85
N GLU A 91 -5.76 -4.97 16.82
CA GLU A 91 -5.15 -4.39 18.02
C GLU A 91 -5.69 -3.00 18.36
N SER A 92 -6.18 -2.23 17.38
CA SER A 92 -6.49 -0.80 17.60
C SER A 92 -7.53 -0.18 16.67
N ASP A 93 -7.65 -0.62 15.42
CA ASP A 93 -8.38 0.14 14.39
C ASP A 93 -9.43 -0.72 13.68
N TYR A 94 -10.69 -0.59 14.07
CA TYR A 94 -11.81 -1.33 13.46
C TYR A 94 -12.63 -0.44 12.52
N CYS A 95 -13.27 -1.05 11.52
CA CYS A 95 -14.05 -0.34 10.50
C CYS A 95 -13.29 0.83 9.86
N CYS A 96 -12.00 0.61 9.61
CA CYS A 96 -11.07 1.64 9.20
C CYS A 96 -10.92 1.69 7.68
N PRO A 97 -11.01 2.88 7.04
CA PRO A 97 -10.61 3.02 5.64
C PRO A 97 -9.11 2.74 5.46
N PRO A 98 -8.68 1.92 4.47
CA PRO A 98 -7.27 1.56 4.27
C PRO A 98 -6.42 2.68 3.63
N ILE A 99 -6.60 3.93 4.09
CA ILE A 99 -6.04 5.12 3.45
C ILE A 99 -4.51 5.22 3.56
N LEU A 100 -3.93 4.89 4.72
CA LEU A 100 -2.48 4.98 4.92
C LEU A 100 -1.74 3.86 4.20
N VAL A 101 -2.41 2.72 4.03
CA VAL A 101 -1.86 1.52 3.39
C VAL A 101 -1.97 1.62 1.85
N SER A 102 -3.01 2.27 1.32
CA SER A 102 -3.24 2.37 -0.12
C SER A 102 -2.13 3.11 -0.87
N ILE A 103 -1.30 3.91 -0.19
CA ILE A 103 -0.14 4.56 -0.80
C ILE A 103 0.90 3.52 -1.26
N TYR A 104 1.16 2.48 -0.47
CA TYR A 104 2.12 1.42 -0.78
C TYR A 104 1.63 0.62 -1.98
N LEU A 105 0.36 0.22 -1.98
CA LEU A 105 -0.27 -0.50 -3.09
C LEU A 105 -0.28 0.32 -4.38
N SER A 106 -0.55 1.62 -4.28
CA SER A 106 -0.52 2.52 -5.44
C SER A 106 0.89 2.68 -6.01
N ARG A 107 1.93 2.73 -5.17
CA ARG A 107 3.33 2.77 -5.62
C ARG A 107 3.77 1.45 -6.22
N ALA A 108 3.40 0.32 -5.61
CA ALA A 108 3.62 -1.00 -6.17
C ALA A 108 3.01 -1.13 -7.57
N TYR A 109 1.75 -0.70 -7.72
CA TYR A 109 1.10 -0.66 -9.03
C TYR A 109 1.87 0.20 -10.04
N ARG A 110 2.33 1.39 -9.67
CA ARG A 110 3.12 2.24 -10.58
C ARG A 110 4.47 1.63 -10.98
N ILE A 111 5.10 0.87 -10.08
CA ILE A 111 6.30 0.10 -10.43
C ILE A 111 5.95 -0.94 -11.49
N MET A 112 4.91 -1.74 -11.24
CA MET A 112 4.45 -2.77 -12.18
C MET A 112 3.98 -2.17 -13.51
N GLU A 113 3.23 -1.07 -13.50
CA GLU A 113 2.74 -0.35 -14.69
C GLU A 113 3.89 0.09 -15.57
N LYS A 114 4.99 0.53 -14.97
CA LYS A 114 6.16 1.00 -15.70
C LYS A 114 7.01 -0.13 -16.29
N TYR A 115 7.11 -1.28 -15.60
CA TYR A 115 8.13 -2.29 -15.90
C TYR A 115 7.60 -3.67 -16.29
N ALA A 116 6.31 -3.96 -16.13
CA ALA A 116 5.72 -5.23 -16.56
C ALA A 116 5.79 -5.40 -18.08
N GLN A 117 6.31 -6.54 -18.54
CA GLN A 117 6.49 -6.87 -19.96
C GLN A 117 5.98 -8.26 -20.32
N THR A 118 6.14 -9.25 -19.42
CA THR A 118 5.64 -10.62 -19.66
C THR A 118 4.15 -10.74 -19.35
N GLU A 119 3.51 -11.81 -19.85
CA GLU A 119 2.10 -12.09 -19.59
C GLU A 119 1.80 -12.20 -18.09
N GLU A 120 2.65 -12.89 -17.33
CA GLU A 120 2.49 -13.08 -15.89
C GLU A 120 2.65 -11.76 -15.11
N GLN A 121 3.59 -10.91 -15.53
CA GLN A 121 3.81 -9.60 -14.94
C GLN A 121 2.63 -8.67 -15.21
N ILE A 122 2.10 -8.69 -16.43
CA ILE A 122 0.93 -7.90 -16.82
C ILE A 122 -0.29 -8.38 -16.05
N ALA A 123 -0.49 -9.70 -15.92
CA ALA A 123 -1.59 -10.28 -15.16
C ALA A 123 -1.54 -9.88 -13.68
N LEU A 124 -0.37 -9.90 -13.04
CA LEU A 124 -0.21 -9.43 -11.65
C LEU A 124 -0.52 -7.93 -11.52
N LYS A 125 0.01 -7.11 -12.43
CA LYS A 125 -0.24 -5.67 -12.48
C LYS A 125 -1.74 -5.37 -12.61
N ASP A 126 -2.43 -6.05 -13.52
CA ASP A 126 -3.87 -5.85 -13.76
C ASP A 126 -4.70 -6.33 -12.55
N ARG A 127 -4.33 -7.46 -11.92
CA ARG A 127 -4.95 -7.92 -10.66
C ARG A 127 -4.83 -6.88 -9.55
N LEU A 128 -3.64 -6.29 -9.36
CA LEU A 128 -3.46 -5.22 -8.36
C LEU A 128 -4.30 -3.98 -8.74
N ARG A 129 -4.39 -3.63 -10.02
CA ARG A 129 -5.22 -2.52 -10.48
C ARG A 129 -6.70 -2.73 -10.15
N GLU A 130 -7.23 -3.92 -10.40
CA GLU A 130 -8.62 -4.27 -10.06
C GLU A 130 -8.85 -4.20 -8.55
N TYR A 131 -7.90 -4.73 -7.77
CA TYR A 131 -7.95 -4.72 -6.32
C TYR A 131 -8.04 -3.29 -5.76
N LEU A 132 -7.32 -2.32 -6.34
CA LEU A 132 -7.30 -0.92 -5.89
C LEU A 132 -8.68 -0.23 -5.87
N GLU A 133 -9.70 -0.77 -6.53
CA GLU A 133 -11.08 -0.28 -6.43
C GLU A 133 -11.68 -0.49 -5.01
N PHE A 134 -11.23 -1.50 -4.27
CA PHE A 134 -11.71 -1.78 -2.90
C PHE A 134 -11.27 -0.72 -1.90
N PRO A 135 -9.97 -0.42 -1.72
CA PRO A 135 -9.55 0.66 -0.84
C PRO A 135 -10.14 2.00 -1.33
N ALA A 136 -10.33 2.21 -2.63
CA ALA A 136 -10.97 3.43 -3.14
C ALA A 136 -12.40 3.62 -2.62
N LYS A 137 -13.21 2.55 -2.63
CA LYS A 137 -14.55 2.55 -2.05
C LYS A 137 -14.51 2.74 -0.53
N GLY A 138 -13.62 2.04 0.17
CA GLY A 138 -13.49 2.16 1.63
C GLY A 138 -13.16 3.59 2.08
N ILE A 139 -12.25 4.25 1.36
CA ILE A 139 -11.90 5.66 1.58
C ILE A 139 -13.07 6.59 1.24
N SER A 140 -13.77 6.33 0.15
CA SER A 140 -14.92 7.14 -0.26
C SER A 140 -16.11 7.04 0.71
N ASN A 141 -16.19 5.94 1.47
CA ASN A 141 -17.26 5.67 2.42
C ASN A 141 -16.97 6.15 3.85
N GLY A 142 -15.75 6.58 4.17
CA GLY A 142 -15.32 6.75 5.56
C GLY A 142 -14.39 7.95 5.84
N GLY A 143 -14.12 8.18 7.13
CA GLY A 143 -13.26 9.24 7.63
C GLY A 143 -11.78 8.84 7.73
N ILE A 144 -11.00 9.58 8.52
CA ILE A 144 -9.61 9.27 8.83
C ILE A 144 -9.50 8.69 10.24
N ILE A 145 -8.61 7.70 10.45
CA ILE A 145 -8.36 7.08 11.76
C ILE A 145 -7.94 8.14 12.79
N THR A 146 -7.08 9.06 12.35
CA THR A 146 -6.44 10.07 13.18
C THR A 146 -6.43 11.40 12.42
N PRO A 147 -7.22 12.40 12.84
CA PRO A 147 -7.40 13.66 12.10
C PRO A 147 -6.10 14.39 11.76
N ASN A 148 -5.05 14.24 12.56
CA ASN A 148 -3.73 14.82 12.31
C ASN A 148 -3.05 14.27 11.03
N HIS A 149 -3.44 13.09 10.54
CA HIS A 149 -2.91 12.52 9.29
C HIS A 149 -3.66 12.98 8.03
N ARG A 150 -4.57 13.97 8.12
CA ARG A 150 -5.46 14.39 7.02
C ARG A 150 -4.74 14.78 5.72
N TRP A 151 -3.54 15.35 5.81
CA TRP A 151 -2.74 15.68 4.60
C TRP A 151 -2.11 14.44 3.98
N MET A 152 -1.63 13.49 4.78
CA MET A 152 -1.16 12.19 4.29
C MET A 152 -2.31 11.42 3.64
N GLY A 153 -3.49 11.43 4.28
CA GLY A 153 -4.71 10.86 3.75
C GLY A 153 -5.09 11.49 2.40
N SER A 154 -5.09 12.82 2.32
CA SER A 154 -5.36 13.53 1.07
C SER A 154 -4.36 13.18 -0.04
N SER A 155 -3.07 13.12 0.28
CA SER A 155 -2.04 12.68 -0.68
C SER A 155 -2.28 11.25 -1.15
N SER A 156 -2.58 10.33 -0.24
CA SER A 156 -2.83 8.93 -0.56
C SER A 156 -4.08 8.78 -1.45
N ALA A 157 -5.17 9.47 -1.12
CA ALA A 157 -6.40 9.48 -1.90
C ALA A 157 -6.18 10.04 -3.31
N LEU A 158 -5.40 11.10 -3.48
CA LEU A 158 -5.09 11.68 -4.80
C LEU A 158 -4.17 10.78 -5.63
N ILE A 159 -3.19 10.11 -5.01
CA ILE A 159 -2.37 9.10 -5.69
C ILE A 159 -3.27 7.96 -6.17
N LEU A 160 -4.14 7.44 -5.32
CA LEU A 160 -5.07 6.38 -5.69
C LEU A 160 -6.04 6.83 -6.78
N TYR A 161 -6.60 8.04 -6.68
CA TYR A 161 -7.47 8.64 -7.70
C TYR A 161 -6.78 8.69 -9.07
N SER A 162 -5.48 8.96 -9.12
CA SER A 162 -4.74 9.00 -10.38
C SER A 162 -4.80 7.67 -11.14
N ILE A 163 -5.03 6.55 -10.44
CA ILE A 163 -5.09 5.18 -10.96
C ILE A 163 -6.55 4.74 -11.19
N VAL A 164 -7.42 4.90 -10.19
CA VAL A 164 -8.80 4.35 -10.23
C VAL A 164 -9.86 5.33 -10.74
N LYS A 165 -9.57 6.63 -10.76
CA LYS A 165 -10.49 7.71 -11.18
C LYS A 165 -11.84 7.74 -10.42
N ASN A 166 -11.89 7.18 -9.21
CA ASN A 166 -13.06 7.26 -8.33
C ASN A 166 -13.19 8.66 -7.72
N LYS A 167 -14.29 9.36 -8.03
CA LYS A 167 -14.53 10.74 -7.58
C LYS A 167 -14.63 10.88 -6.04
N GLY A 168 -15.07 9.85 -5.33
CA GLY A 168 -15.15 9.88 -3.87
C GLY A 168 -13.79 10.13 -3.20
N LEU A 169 -12.69 9.72 -3.84
CA LEU A 169 -11.33 10.01 -3.39
C LEU A 169 -10.98 11.50 -3.49
N THR A 170 -11.42 12.17 -4.56
CA THR A 170 -11.22 13.62 -4.69
C THR A 170 -12.11 14.38 -3.73
N ASP A 171 -13.33 13.91 -3.48
CA ASP A 171 -14.24 14.53 -2.52
C ASP A 171 -13.67 14.43 -1.09
N PHE A 172 -13.13 13.26 -0.72
CA PHE A 172 -12.39 13.04 0.53
C PHE A 172 -11.18 13.99 0.64
N ALA A 173 -10.28 13.98 -0.34
CA ALA A 173 -9.04 14.77 -0.29
C ALA A 173 -9.32 16.27 -0.24
N TYR A 174 -10.23 16.77 -1.08
CA TYR A 174 -10.56 18.20 -1.07
C TYR A 174 -11.41 18.62 0.12
N GLY A 175 -12.07 17.70 0.82
CA GLY A 175 -12.69 17.97 2.12
C GLY A 175 -11.67 18.53 3.09
N TYR A 176 -10.57 17.79 3.31
CA TYR A 176 -9.51 18.20 4.22
C TYR A 176 -8.61 19.31 3.69
N LEU A 177 -8.25 19.31 2.40
CA LEU A 177 -7.37 20.36 1.84
C LEU A 177 -8.01 21.76 1.90
N LYS A 178 -9.35 21.85 1.89
CA LYS A 178 -10.07 23.12 2.03
C LYS A 178 -10.05 23.69 3.45
N GLU A 179 -9.75 22.88 4.46
CA GLU A 179 -9.57 23.35 5.84
C GLU A 179 -8.30 24.22 5.98
N GLY A 180 -7.38 24.10 5.03
CA GLY A 180 -6.09 24.78 5.05
C GLY A 180 -5.01 23.93 5.72
N VAL A 181 -3.88 24.57 6.00
CA VAL A 181 -2.77 23.95 6.72
C VAL A 181 -2.54 24.77 7.98
N ASP A 182 -2.57 24.10 9.13
CA ASP A 182 -2.34 24.73 10.43
C ASP A 182 -0.86 25.10 10.54
N ILE A 183 -0.52 26.31 10.11
CA ILE A 183 0.83 26.87 10.12
C ILE A 183 0.84 28.16 10.94
N ASP A 184 1.78 28.28 11.86
CA ASP A 184 1.95 29.49 12.66
C ASP A 184 2.73 30.59 11.91
N GLU A 185 2.94 31.73 12.57
CA GLU A 185 3.66 32.87 11.99
C GLU A 185 5.15 32.61 11.69
N PHE A 186 5.73 31.56 12.27
CA PHE A 186 7.12 31.15 12.06
C PHE A 186 7.25 30.05 10.98
N GLY A 187 6.13 29.56 10.45
CA GLY A 187 6.11 28.47 9.49
C GLY A 187 6.11 27.08 10.15
N GLU A 188 5.87 27.00 11.46
CA GLU A 188 5.78 25.74 12.18
C GLU A 188 4.36 25.16 12.03
N TYR A 189 4.30 23.85 11.78
CA TYR A 189 3.04 23.14 11.69
C TYR A 189 2.57 22.80 13.11
N THR A 190 1.42 23.32 13.52
CA THR A 190 0.80 22.93 14.79
C THR A 190 -0.21 21.82 14.51
N GLU A 191 0.07 20.58 14.92
CA GLU A 191 -0.93 19.51 14.82
C GLU A 191 -2.15 19.85 15.70
N ARG A 192 -3.28 20.20 15.08
CA ARG A 192 -4.59 20.20 15.74
C ARG A 192 -5.26 18.85 15.49
N SER A 193 -5.21 17.96 16.47
CA SER A 193 -5.94 16.68 16.42
C SER A 193 -7.44 16.88 16.61
#